data_AF-A0A3S0EMH9-F1
#
_entry.id   AF-A0A3S0EMH9-F1
#
_cell.length_a   1.000
_cell.length_b   1.000
_cell.length_c   1.000
_cell.angle_alpha   90.00
_cell.angle_beta   90.00
_cell.angle_gamma   90.00
#
_symmetry.space_group_name_H-M   'P 1'
#
loop_
_entity.id
_entity.type
_entity.pdbx_description
1 polymer ?
#
loop_
_entity_poly.entity_id
_entity_poly.type
_entity_poly.pdbx_seq_one_letter_code
_entity_poly.pdbx_strand_id
1 'polypeptide(L)'
;MKHDFQIPPIGILANPASGRDIRRLTSKALVFPTVEKVNMIERLLGAFGAVGVQKVVMMPDVVGITAGLTRAIDGHRADRGQPWPQVEFLPMQLRHDASDTTEAIRRMRAAGVAVIVVLGGDGTHRVVASEC
;
A
#
# COMPACT_ATOMS: atom_id res chain seq x y z
N MET A 1 13.33 14.12 -30.76
CA MET A 1 13.16 14.26 -29.30
C MET A 1 12.38 13.07 -28.79
N LYS A 2 13.01 12.16 -28.05
CA LYS A 2 12.27 11.15 -27.27
C LYS A 2 11.75 11.89 -26.04
N HIS A 3 10.44 11.98 -25.86
CA HIS A 3 9.89 12.42 -24.59
C HIS A 3 10.21 11.33 -23.56
N ASP A 4 11.09 11.61 -22.60
CA ASP A 4 11.23 10.78 -21.40
C ASP A 4 9.92 10.88 -20.62
N PHE A 5 9.00 9.94 -20.86
CA PHE A 5 7.76 9.85 -20.12
C PHE A 5 8.05 9.12 -18.81
N GLN A 6 8.22 9.85 -17.71
CA GLN A 6 8.29 9.23 -16.39
C GLN A 6 6.91 8.69 -16.02
N ILE A 7 6.84 7.40 -15.72
CA ILE A 7 5.62 6.78 -15.18
C ILE A 7 5.36 7.41 -13.80
N PRO A 8 4.18 8.01 -13.57
CA PRO A 8 3.85 8.60 -12.28
C PRO A 8 3.92 7.56 -11.14
N PRO A 9 4.19 7.99 -9.90
CA PRO A 9 4.16 7.07 -8.77
C PRO A 9 2.81 6.37 -8.61
N ILE A 10 2.84 5.14 -8.08
CA ILE A 10 1.63 4.39 -7.71
C ILE A 10 1.47 4.46 -6.19
N GLY A 11 0.25 4.72 -5.72
CA GLY A 11 -0.12 4.65 -4.32
C GLY A 11 -0.59 3.24 -3.97
N ILE A 12 -0.17 2.71 -2.81
CA ILE A 12 -0.83 1.56 -2.19
C ILE A 12 -1.34 1.99 -0.82
N LEU A 13 -2.66 1.97 -0.65
CA LEU A 13 -3.32 2.21 0.62
C LEU A 13 -3.70 0.87 1.26
N ALA A 14 -2.89 0.40 2.22
CA ALA A 14 -3.21 -0.78 3.00
C ALA A 14 -3.70 -0.38 4.40
N ASN A 15 -5.01 -0.47 4.64
CA ASN A 15 -5.57 -0.12 5.95
C ASN A 15 -5.26 -1.25 6.97
N PRO A 16 -4.46 -1.00 8.01
CA PRO A 16 -4.06 -2.01 8.99
C PRO A 16 -5.23 -2.58 9.82
N ALA A 17 -6.31 -1.82 9.99
CA ALA A 17 -7.48 -2.24 10.76
C ALA A 17 -8.43 -3.15 9.96
N SER A 18 -8.30 -3.18 8.63
CA SER A 18 -9.23 -3.93 7.77
C SER A 18 -9.10 -5.44 7.91
N GLY A 19 -10.23 -6.16 7.94
CA GLY A 19 -10.27 -7.62 7.98
C GLY A 19 -9.87 -8.26 9.31
N ARG A 20 -9.78 -7.48 10.39
CA ARG A 20 -9.41 -7.91 11.75
C ARG A 20 -10.55 -7.87 12.77
N ASP A 21 -11.77 -7.53 12.35
CA ASP A 21 -12.94 -7.45 13.22
C ASP A 21 -13.25 -8.82 13.87
N ILE A 22 -13.40 -8.84 15.19
CA ILE A 22 -13.77 -10.03 15.99
C ILE A 22 -15.03 -10.71 15.46
N ARG A 23 -15.97 -9.94 14.89
CA ARG A 23 -17.21 -10.47 14.31
C ARG A 23 -16.94 -11.45 13.17
N ARG A 24 -15.82 -11.32 12.45
CA ARG A 24 -15.44 -12.28 11.41
C ARG A 24 -15.00 -13.62 12.01
N LEU A 25 -14.31 -13.57 13.15
CA LEU A 25 -13.95 -14.78 13.90
C LEU A 25 -15.20 -15.48 14.45
N THR A 26 -16.14 -14.74 15.03
CA THR A 26 -17.37 -15.32 15.59
C THR A 26 -18.32 -15.84 14.52
N SER A 27 -18.34 -15.24 13.32
CA SER A 27 -19.18 -15.67 12.21
C SER A 27 -18.55 -16.74 11.31
N LYS A 28 -17.35 -17.26 11.65
CA LYS A 28 -16.54 -18.12 10.77
C LYS A 28 -16.27 -17.51 9.38
N ALA A 29 -16.28 -16.19 9.27
CA ALA A 29 -15.91 -15.50 8.05
C ALA A 29 -14.39 -15.41 7.92
N LEU A 30 -13.90 -15.34 6.68
CA LEU A 30 -12.48 -15.15 6.42
C LEU A 30 -11.98 -13.85 7.07
N VAL A 31 -10.93 -14.00 7.87
CA VAL A 31 -10.09 -12.89 8.34
C VAL A 31 -9.03 -12.60 7.29
N PHE A 32 -8.51 -11.38 7.30
CA PHE A 32 -7.49 -10.96 6.35
C PHE A 32 -6.21 -10.55 7.10
N PRO A 33 -5.33 -11.51 7.39
CA PRO A 33 -4.13 -11.28 8.19
C PRO A 33 -3.20 -10.21 7.60
N THR A 34 -2.37 -9.62 8.46
CA THR A 34 -1.29 -8.72 8.05
C THR A 34 -0.36 -9.38 7.01
N VAL A 35 -0.02 -10.66 7.22
CA VAL A 35 0.85 -11.43 6.30
C VAL A 35 0.24 -11.53 4.90
N GLU A 36 -1.06 -11.79 4.79
CA GLU A 36 -1.74 -11.82 3.49
C GLU A 36 -1.66 -10.48 2.78
N LYS A 37 -1.86 -9.36 3.49
CA LYS A 37 -1.69 -8.01 2.93
C LYS A 37 -0.27 -7.81 2.41
N VAL A 38 0.75 -8.19 3.19
CA VAL A 38 2.16 -8.09 2.80
C VAL A 38 2.41 -8.90 1.52
N ASN A 39 2.00 -10.17 1.47
CA ASN A 39 2.16 -11.03 0.29
C ASN A 39 1.51 -10.43 -0.96
N MET A 40 0.32 -9.83 -0.83
CA MET A 40 -0.34 -9.14 -1.94
C MET A 40 0.44 -7.91 -2.40
N ILE A 41 0.99 -7.13 -1.47
CA ILE A 41 1.79 -5.95 -1.80
C ILE A 41 3.08 -6.38 -2.51
N GLU A 42 3.78 -7.41 -2.05
CA GLU A 42 4.99 -7.93 -2.72
C GLU A 42 4.71 -8.34 -4.18
N ARG A 43 3.58 -9.02 -4.43
CA ARG A 43 3.16 -9.38 -5.80
C ARG A 43 2.90 -8.16 -6.67
N LEU A 44 2.27 -7.13 -6.10
CA LEU A 44 2.07 -5.84 -6.79
C LEU A 44 3.41 -5.16 -7.10
N LEU A 45 4.36 -5.16 -6.16
CA LEU A 45 5.70 -4.58 -6.37
C LEU A 45 6.44 -5.29 -7.52
N GLY A 46 6.36 -6.61 -7.59
CA GLY A 46 6.90 -7.39 -8.72
C GLY A 46 6.27 -6.98 -10.06
N ALA A 47 4.94 -6.93 -10.12
CA ALA A 47 4.22 -6.51 -11.33
C ALA A 47 4.54 -5.07 -11.75
N PHE A 48 4.62 -4.14 -10.79
CA PHE A 48 4.96 -2.74 -11.02
C PHE A 48 6.39 -2.57 -11.54
N GLY A 49 7.35 -3.28 -10.93
CA GLY A 49 8.73 -3.34 -11.41
C GLY A 49 8.81 -3.88 -12.84
N ALA A 50 8.02 -4.91 -13.16
CA ALA A 50 7.98 -5.50 -14.50
C ALA A 50 7.51 -4.55 -15.60
N VAL A 51 6.64 -3.60 -15.27
CA VAL A 51 6.11 -2.60 -16.22
C VAL A 51 6.85 -1.26 -16.15
N GLY A 52 7.95 -1.18 -15.39
CA GLY A 52 8.82 -0.02 -15.35
C GLY A 52 8.44 1.08 -14.35
N VAL A 53 7.47 0.83 -13.46
CA VAL A 53 7.16 1.76 -12.36
C VAL A 53 8.39 1.89 -11.46
N GLN A 54 8.81 3.13 -11.21
CA GLN A 54 10.03 3.40 -10.43
C GLN A 54 9.74 3.64 -8.95
N LYS A 55 8.53 4.13 -8.62
CA LYS A 55 8.20 4.60 -7.28
C LYS A 55 6.80 4.17 -6.85
N VAL A 56 6.72 3.66 -5.62
CA VAL A 56 5.48 3.34 -4.93
C VAL A 56 5.43 4.12 -3.62
N VAL A 57 4.30 4.74 -3.34
CA VAL A 57 4.06 5.49 -2.11
C VAL A 57 3.02 4.76 -1.26
N MET A 58 3.29 4.60 0.03
CA MET A 58 2.45 3.81 0.93
C MET A 58 2.11 4.54 2.21
N MET A 59 0.92 4.29 2.75
CA MET A 59 0.58 4.66 4.11
C MET A 59 1.40 3.80 5.10
N PRO A 60 2.00 4.38 6.16
CA PRO A 60 2.66 3.61 7.21
C PRO A 60 1.64 2.92 8.13
N ASP A 61 2.09 1.92 8.89
CA ASP A 61 1.30 1.29 9.94
C ASP A 61 2.17 0.85 11.13
N VAL A 62 1.50 0.57 12.24
CA VAL A 62 2.12 0.07 13.49
C VAL A 62 1.81 -1.41 13.77
N VAL A 63 1.11 -2.09 12.88
CA VAL A 63 0.63 -3.48 13.10
C VAL A 63 1.43 -4.53 12.34
N GLY A 64 2.43 -4.10 11.56
CA GLY A 64 3.45 -4.95 10.97
C GLY A 64 3.45 -5.03 9.44
N ILE A 65 2.61 -4.28 8.71
CA ILE A 65 2.68 -4.29 7.23
C ILE A 65 4.00 -3.63 6.78
N THR A 66 4.30 -2.45 7.31
CA THR A 66 5.50 -1.65 7.07
C THR A 66 6.74 -2.47 7.41
N ALA A 67 6.79 -3.03 8.63
CA ALA A 67 7.91 -3.85 9.07
C ALA A 67 8.08 -5.13 8.24
N GLY A 68 6.98 -5.77 7.83
CA GLY A 68 7.01 -6.93 6.94
C GLY A 68 7.58 -6.58 5.57
N LEU A 69 7.12 -5.49 4.97
CA LEU A 69 7.58 -5.01 3.67
C LEU A 69 9.03 -4.56 3.70
N THR A 70 9.50 -3.87 4.74
CA THR A 70 10.92 -3.52 4.86
C THR A 70 11.79 -4.77 4.80
N ARG A 71 11.46 -5.81 5.55
CA ARG A 71 12.19 -7.09 5.51
C ARG A 71 12.14 -7.76 4.13
N ALA A 72 10.97 -7.77 3.49
CA ALA A 72 10.81 -8.36 2.16
C ALA A 72 11.63 -7.61 1.10
N ILE A 73 11.62 -6.28 1.13
CA ILE A 73 12.42 -5.42 0.24
C ILE A 73 13.91 -5.67 0.43
N ASP A 74 14.38 -5.76 1.67
CA ASP A 74 15.79 -6.02 1.98
C ASP A 74 16.21 -7.42 1.48
N GLY A 75 15.37 -8.44 1.68
CA GLY A 75 15.61 -9.78 1.15
C GLY A 75 15.62 -9.82 -0.38
N HIS A 76 14.67 -9.16 -1.03
CA HIS A 76 14.56 -9.10 -2.48
C HIS A 76 15.77 -8.42 -3.14
N ARG A 77 16.28 -7.34 -2.53
CA ARG A 77 17.50 -6.66 -3.00
C ARG A 77 18.74 -7.56 -2.98
N ALA A 78 18.81 -8.53 -2.08
CA ALA A 78 19.90 -9.49 -2.03
C ALA A 78 19.84 -10.53 -3.17
N ASP A 79 18.64 -10.82 -3.70
CA ASP A 79 18.39 -11.93 -4.64
C ASP A 79 18.68 -11.60 -6.13
N ARG A 80 19.13 -10.37 -6.47
CA ARG A 80 19.40 -9.90 -7.85
C ARG A 80 18.27 -10.17 -8.88
N GLY A 81 17.05 -10.42 -8.42
CA GLY A 81 15.88 -10.64 -9.26
C GLY A 81 15.39 -9.38 -9.98
N GLN A 82 14.19 -9.44 -10.57
CA GLN A 82 13.55 -8.29 -11.19
C GLN A 82 13.43 -7.12 -10.20
N PRO A 83 13.88 -5.90 -10.54
CA PRO A 83 13.89 -4.80 -9.58
C PRO A 83 12.46 -4.42 -9.18
N TRP A 84 12.21 -4.36 -7.87
CA TRP A 84 11.01 -3.74 -7.32
C TRP A 84 11.14 -2.21 -7.36
N PRO A 85 10.03 -1.46 -7.49
CA PRO A 85 10.05 -0.01 -7.37
C PRO A 85 10.55 0.42 -5.98
N GLN A 86 11.07 1.64 -5.89
CA GLN A 86 11.37 2.26 -4.61
C GLN A 86 10.06 2.46 -3.83
N VAL A 87 9.96 1.84 -2.66
CA VAL A 87 8.83 2.02 -1.73
C VAL A 87 9.15 3.14 -0.76
N GLU A 88 8.29 4.15 -0.72
CA GLU A 88 8.35 5.25 0.24
C GLU A 88 7.10 5.26 1.12
N PHE A 89 7.29 5.28 2.45
CA PHE A 89 6.20 5.44 3.39
C PHE A 89 5.93 6.93 3.63
N LEU A 90 4.66 7.31 3.61
CA LEU A 90 4.22 8.69 3.80
C LEU A 90 4.64 9.21 5.18
N PRO A 91 5.22 10.42 5.28
CA PRO A 91 5.59 11.02 6.55
C PRO A 91 4.34 11.58 7.25
N MET A 92 3.58 10.73 7.92
CA MET A 92 2.33 11.09 8.60
C MET A 92 2.26 10.51 10.01
N GLN A 93 1.55 11.20 10.90
CA GLN A 93 1.21 10.66 12.23
C GLN A 93 -0.09 9.86 12.12
N LEU A 94 -0.12 8.69 12.74
CA LEU A 94 -1.29 7.81 12.76
C LEU A 94 -2.18 8.16 13.95
N ARG A 95 -3.46 8.41 13.69
CA ARG A 95 -4.52 8.64 14.67
C ARG A 95 -5.32 7.37 14.99
N HIS A 96 -5.11 6.31 14.20
CA HIS A 96 -5.77 5.01 14.32
C HIS A 96 -7.28 5.04 14.06
N ASP A 97 -7.72 5.96 13.21
CA ASP A 97 -9.10 6.05 12.76
C ASP A 97 -9.19 6.28 11.23
N ALA A 98 -10.41 6.45 10.71
CA ALA A 98 -10.64 6.63 9.27
C ALA A 98 -9.94 7.87 8.68
N SER A 99 -9.64 8.87 9.49
CA SER A 99 -9.00 10.09 9.03
C SER A 99 -7.53 9.90 8.64
N ASP A 100 -6.89 8.81 9.06
CA ASP A 100 -5.58 8.41 8.55
C ASP A 100 -5.66 8.02 7.06
N THR A 101 -6.74 7.35 6.65
CA THR A 101 -6.94 7.03 5.23
C THR A 101 -7.11 8.31 4.41
N THR A 102 -7.94 9.23 4.87
CA THR A 102 -8.12 10.54 4.22
C THR A 102 -6.80 11.29 4.06
N GLU A 103 -6.01 11.37 5.14
CA GLU A 103 -4.72 12.05 5.12
C GLU A 103 -3.72 11.38 4.16
N ALA A 104 -3.69 10.04 4.15
CA ALA A 104 -2.84 9.29 3.23
C ALA A 104 -3.18 9.58 1.76
N ILE A 105 -4.46 9.59 1.40
CA ILE A 105 -4.92 9.87 0.02
C ILE A 105 -4.55 11.31 -0.38
N ARG A 106 -4.78 12.30 0.48
CA ARG A 106 -4.39 13.69 0.20
C ARG A 106 -2.90 13.83 -0.07
N ARG A 107 -2.07 13.15 0.72
CA ARG A 107 -0.61 13.14 0.51
C ARG A 107 -0.20 12.40 -0.75
N MET A 108 -0.84 11.27 -1.08
CA MET A 108 -0.61 10.57 -2.35
C MET A 108 -0.91 11.47 -3.54
N ARG A 109 -2.04 12.20 -3.51
CA ARG A 109 -2.40 13.18 -4.54
C ARG A 109 -1.38 14.31 -4.64
N ALA A 110 -0.96 14.87 -3.51
CA ALA A 110 0.09 15.90 -3.46
C ALA A 110 1.44 15.38 -4.00
N ALA A 111 1.72 14.08 -3.87
CA ALA A 111 2.91 13.43 -4.42
C ALA A 111 2.78 13.05 -5.91
N GLY A 112 1.70 13.44 -6.59
CA GLY A 112 1.50 13.18 -8.02
C GLY A 112 1.18 11.71 -8.34
N VAL A 113 0.67 10.95 -7.38
CA VAL A 113 0.23 9.57 -7.61
C VAL A 113 -0.92 9.55 -8.62
N ALA A 114 -0.78 8.75 -9.67
CA ALA A 114 -1.81 8.63 -10.71
C ALA A 114 -2.83 7.50 -10.45
N VAL A 115 -2.43 6.47 -9.70
CA VAL A 115 -3.26 5.29 -9.40
C VAL A 115 -3.08 4.91 -7.94
N ILE A 116 -4.18 4.61 -7.25
CA ILE A 116 -4.17 4.15 -5.86
C ILE A 116 -4.77 2.74 -5.80
N VAL A 117 -3.96 1.75 -5.41
CA VAL A 117 -4.43 0.40 -5.08
C VAL A 117 -4.87 0.37 -3.64
N VAL A 118 -6.10 -0.07 -3.39
CA VAL A 118 -6.71 -0.09 -2.05
C VAL A 118 -6.78 -1.52 -1.52
N LEU A 119 -6.14 -1.75 -0.37
CA LEU A 119 -6.26 -2.98 0.40
C LEU A 119 -7.01 -2.65 1.71
N GLY A 120 -8.34 -2.73 1.64
CA GLY A 120 -9.22 -2.37 2.74
C GLY A 120 -10.61 -2.99 2.61
N GLY A 121 -11.49 -2.74 3.59
CA GLY A 121 -12.90 -3.09 3.49
C GLY A 121 -13.73 -2.00 2.80
N ASP A 122 -15.04 -2.18 2.72
CA ASP A 122 -15.95 -1.23 2.06
C ASP A 122 -15.87 0.18 2.65
N GLY A 123 -15.69 0.28 3.97
CA GLY A 123 -15.48 1.57 4.64
C GLY A 123 -14.25 2.31 4.13
N THR A 124 -13.13 1.60 3.91
CA THR A 124 -11.92 2.17 3.33
C THR A 124 -12.18 2.63 1.89
N HIS A 125 -12.81 1.78 1.07
CA HIS A 125 -13.11 2.11 -0.33
C HIS A 125 -13.99 3.35 -0.45
N ARG A 126 -14.99 3.51 0.42
CA ARG A 126 -15.85 4.70 0.45
C ARG A 126 -15.08 5.97 0.78
N VAL A 127 -14.14 5.93 1.74
CA VAL A 127 -13.30 7.09 2.08
C VAL A 127 -12.40 7.45 0.89
N VAL A 128 -11.77 6.46 0.26
CA VAL A 128 -10.92 6.70 -0.92
C VAL A 128 -11.73 7.31 -2.06
N ALA A 129 -12.89 6.76 -2.36
CA ALA A 129 -13.77 7.25 -3.42
C ALA A 129 -14.28 8.69 -3.17
N SER A 130 -14.35 9.14 -1.91
CA SER A 130 -14.75 10.52 -1.60
C SER A 130 -13.63 11.56 -1.75
N GLU A 131 -12.36 11.13 -1.87
CA GLU A 131 -11.19 12.02 -1.91
C GLU A 131 -10.50 12.07 -3.30
N CYS A 132 -10.95 11.23 -4.24
CA CYS A 132 -10.47 11.12 -5.62
C CYS A 132 -11.53 11.61 -6.62
#